data_AF-A0A6N0KMC2-F1
#
_entry.id   AF-A0A6N0KMC2-F1
#
_cell.length_a   1.000
_cell.length_b   1.000
_cell.length_c   1.000
_cell.angle_alpha   90.00
_cell.angle_beta   90.00
_cell.angle_gamma   90.00
#
_symmetry.space_group_name_H-M   'P 1'
#
loop_
_entity.id
_entity.type
_entity.pdbx_description
1 polymer ?
#
loop_
_entity_poly.entity_id
_entity_poly.type
_entity_poly.pdbx_seq_one_letter_code
_entity_poly.pdbx_strand_id
1 'polypeptide(L)'
;MSYGIRLRNAAGSILMELTGQSARTVYRQSLGAITNGMTVTVPGFDPARGVVFIIASGNAFGEVPLYTISGNVVTFHWNGSSGTTYVLHAVMFS
;
A
#
# COMPACT_ATOMS: atom_id res chain seq x y z
N MET A 1 -22.20 14.60 -12.06
CA MET A 1 -22.22 14.19 -10.63
C MET A 1 -21.69 12.77 -10.58
N SER A 2 -20.48 12.54 -10.04
CA SER A 2 -19.99 11.17 -9.82
C SER A 2 -20.42 10.73 -8.42
N TYR A 3 -21.06 9.56 -8.34
CA TYR A 3 -21.40 8.93 -7.08
C TYR A 3 -20.25 7.96 -6.74
N GLY A 4 -19.47 8.31 -5.71
CA GLY A 4 -18.40 7.44 -5.22
C GLY A 4 -18.91 6.36 -4.27
N ILE A 5 -18.01 5.46 -3.86
CA ILE A 5 -18.29 4.49 -2.80
C ILE A 5 -18.04 5.15 -1.44
N ARG A 6 -18.97 4.98 -0.49
CA ARG A 6 -18.78 5.32 0.92
C ARG A 6 -19.01 4.08 1.78
N LEU A 7 -17.98 3.66 2.51
CA LEU A 7 -18.04 2.57 3.47
C LEU A 7 -18.10 3.15 4.88
N ARG A 8 -19.01 2.64 5.71
CA ARG A 8 -19.17 3.03 7.10
C ARG A 8 -18.94 1.85 8.02
N ASN A 9 -18.44 2.11 9.23
CA ASN A 9 -18.47 1.12 10.29
C ASN A 9 -19.88 1.02 10.90
N ALA A 10 -20.09 0.03 11.78
CA ALA A 10 -21.37 -0.17 12.47
C ALA A 10 -21.78 1.03 13.36
N ALA A 11 -20.81 1.84 13.81
CA ALA A 11 -21.05 3.06 14.58
C ALA A 11 -21.37 4.29 13.70
N GLY A 12 -21.39 4.15 12.37
CA GLY A 12 -21.74 5.22 11.43
C GLY A 12 -20.57 6.10 10.97
N SER A 13 -19.36 5.90 11.49
CA SER A 13 -18.15 6.60 11.05
C SER A 13 -17.75 6.18 9.64
N ILE A 14 -17.17 7.11 8.88
CA ILE A 14 -16.69 6.86 7.52
C ILE A 14 -15.35 6.14 7.60
N LEU A 15 -15.27 4.94 7.03
CA LEU A 15 -14.04 4.16 6.88
C LEU A 15 -13.34 4.47 5.56
N MET A 16 -14.12 4.76 4.52
CA MET A 16 -13.63 5.07 3.18
C MET A 16 -14.66 5.92 2.47
N GLU A 17 -14.21 6.98 1.80
CA GLU A 17 -15.06 7.80 0.94
C GLU A 17 -14.30 8.16 -0.34
N LEU A 18 -14.93 7.87 -1.47
CA LEU A 18 -14.44 8.19 -2.81
C LEU A 18 -15.36 9.18 -3.53
N THR A 19 -16.13 9.99 -2.80
CA THR A 19 -17.02 10.99 -3.43
C THR A 19 -16.16 11.96 -4.25
N GLY A 20 -16.39 12.01 -5.57
CA GLY A 20 -15.61 12.85 -6.47
C GLY A 20 -14.22 12.32 -6.85
N GLN A 21 -13.86 11.10 -6.42
CA GLN A 21 -12.58 10.47 -6.75
C GLN A 21 -12.78 9.05 -7.30
N SER A 22 -11.94 8.62 -8.22
CA SER A 22 -11.78 7.22 -8.62
C SER A 22 -10.54 6.65 -7.94
N ALA A 23 -10.55 5.36 -7.57
CA ALA A 23 -9.39 4.67 -7.03
C ALA A 23 -8.99 3.53 -7.97
N ARG A 24 -7.71 3.45 -8.33
CA ARG A 24 -7.18 2.43 -9.24
C ARG A 24 -5.87 1.87 -8.70
N THR A 25 -5.78 0.54 -8.60
CA THR A 25 -4.48 -0.13 -8.41
C THR A 25 -3.64 0.06 -9.66
N VAL A 26 -2.50 0.74 -9.52
CA VAL A 26 -1.57 1.01 -10.63
C VAL A 26 -0.37 0.07 -10.62
N TYR A 27 -0.08 -0.53 -9.46
CA TYR A 27 1.04 -1.45 -9.32
C TYR A 27 0.74 -2.51 -8.28
N ARG A 28 1.15 -3.75 -8.56
CA ARG A 28 1.14 -4.86 -7.63
C ARG A 28 2.36 -5.73 -7.88
N GLN A 29 3.15 -5.99 -6.85
CA GLN A 29 4.33 -6.84 -6.95
C GLN A 29 4.47 -7.72 -5.72
N SER A 30 4.72 -9.01 -5.93
CA SER A 30 5.21 -9.88 -4.86
C SER A 30 6.72 -9.64 -4.70
N LEU A 31 7.12 -9.19 -3.51
CA LEU A 31 8.51 -8.89 -3.17
C LEU A 31 9.24 -10.11 -2.62
N GLY A 32 8.52 -11.16 -2.22
CA GLY A 32 9.11 -12.27 -1.48
C GLY A 32 9.53 -11.80 -0.08
N ALA A 33 10.80 -12.03 0.27
CA ALA A 33 11.39 -11.53 1.51
C ALA A 33 11.92 -10.10 1.32
N ILE A 34 11.75 -9.25 2.34
CA ILE A 34 12.29 -7.88 2.37
C ILE A 34 13.58 -7.86 3.17
N THR A 35 14.62 -7.22 2.64
CA THR A 35 15.87 -6.94 3.35
C THR A 35 16.01 -5.45 3.66
N ASN A 36 16.74 -5.12 4.73
CA ASN A 36 17.14 -3.76 5.06
C ASN A 36 17.87 -3.11 3.86
N GLY A 37 17.48 -1.90 3.51
CA GLY A 37 18.01 -1.14 2.38
C GLY A 37 17.41 -1.53 1.02
N MET A 38 16.53 -2.53 0.95
CA MET A 38 15.83 -2.88 -0.29
C MET A 38 15.00 -1.69 -0.78
N THR A 39 15.09 -1.42 -2.08
CA THR A 39 14.29 -0.39 -2.74
C THR A 39 13.39 -1.00 -3.81
N VAL A 40 12.20 -0.43 -3.97
CA VAL A 40 11.23 -0.80 -5.00
C VAL A 40 10.74 0.46 -5.69
N THR A 41 10.98 0.56 -6.99
CA THR A 41 10.42 1.64 -7.81
C THR A 41 9.02 1.26 -8.26
N VAL A 42 8.04 2.14 -8.00
CA VAL A 42 6.63 1.96 -8.34
C VAL A 42 6.30 2.83 -9.56
N PRO A 43 6.23 2.26 -10.79
CA PRO A 43 5.99 3.05 -11.99
C PRO A 43 4.63 3.75 -11.96
N GLY A 44 4.61 5.03 -12.33
CA GLY A 44 3.37 5.82 -12.41
C GLY A 44 2.73 6.19 -11.06
N PHE A 45 3.42 5.96 -9.94
CA PHE A 45 2.96 6.39 -8.62
C PHE A 45 3.35 7.84 -8.35
N ASP A 46 2.37 8.61 -7.86
CA ASP A 46 2.55 9.97 -7.35
C ASP A 46 2.10 9.99 -5.88
N PRO A 47 3.02 10.25 -4.92
CA PRO A 47 2.69 10.24 -3.49
C PRO A 47 1.72 11.34 -3.10
N ALA A 48 1.55 12.39 -3.91
CA ALA A 48 0.57 13.45 -3.65
C ALA A 48 -0.88 13.00 -3.96
N ARG A 49 -1.05 11.90 -4.71
CA ARG A 49 -2.34 11.44 -5.24
C ARG A 49 -2.59 9.95 -5.03
N GLY A 50 -1.81 9.28 -4.20
CA GLY A 50 -1.90 7.84 -4.05
C GLY A 50 -1.42 7.35 -2.71
N VAL A 51 -1.66 6.06 -2.48
CA VAL A 51 -1.19 5.33 -1.30
C VAL A 51 -0.50 4.04 -1.72
N VAL A 52 0.54 3.69 -0.99
CA VAL A 52 1.16 2.36 -1.03
C VAL A 52 0.84 1.66 0.27
N PHE A 53 0.37 0.41 0.16
CA PHE A 53 0.24 -0.48 1.30
C PHE A 53 0.89 -1.82 0.98
N ILE A 54 1.37 -2.47 2.03
CA ILE A 54 2.11 -3.72 1.94
C ILE A 54 1.36 -4.74 2.76
N ILE A 55 1.15 -5.91 2.19
CA ILE A 55 0.47 -7.02 2.85
C ILE A 55 1.52 -8.07 3.17
N ALA A 56 1.67 -8.37 4.46
CA ALA A 56 2.39 -9.54 4.96
C ALA A 56 1.50 -10.78 4.83
N SER A 57 1.98 -11.82 4.17
CA SER A 57 1.23 -13.05 3.92
C SER A 57 2.03 -14.29 4.31
N GLY A 58 1.34 -15.32 4.80
CA GLY A 58 1.92 -16.63 5.14
C GLY A 58 2.44 -16.77 6.58
N ASN A 59 2.52 -15.67 7.34
CA ASN A 59 2.89 -15.68 8.76
C ASN A 59 1.89 -14.82 9.56
N ALA A 60 1.21 -15.42 10.55
CA ALA A 60 0.23 -14.74 11.40
C ALA A 60 0.85 -13.65 12.30
N PHE A 61 2.16 -13.73 12.54
CA PHE A 61 2.95 -12.75 13.28
C PHE A 61 3.88 -11.96 12.35
N GLY A 62 3.65 -12.03 11.03
CA GLY A 62 4.42 -11.29 10.05
C GLY A 62 4.10 -9.80 10.12
N GLU A 63 5.12 -8.99 10.39
CA GLU A 63 4.99 -7.53 10.45
C GLU A 63 5.48 -6.90 9.16
N VAL A 64 4.86 -5.79 8.76
CA VAL A 64 5.38 -4.97 7.66
C VAL A 64 6.57 -4.17 8.19
N PRO A 65 7.78 -4.34 7.65
CA PRO A 65 8.95 -3.61 8.11
C PRO A 65 8.79 -2.11 7.83
N LEU A 66 9.42 -1.27 8.65
CA LEU A 66 9.41 0.18 8.47
C LEU A 66 9.89 0.55 7.05
N TYR A 67 9.17 1.45 6.39
CA TYR A 67 9.51 1.94 5.06
C TYR A 67 9.24 3.44 4.91
N THR A 68 9.92 4.05 3.95
CA THR A 68 9.67 5.44 3.51
C THR A 68 9.42 5.48 2.03
N ILE A 69 8.71 6.51 1.57
CA ILE A 69 8.46 6.75 0.15
C ILE A 69 9.05 8.12 -0.22
N SER A 70 9.88 8.16 -1.26
CA SER A 70 10.40 9.40 -1.84
C SER A 70 10.16 9.38 -3.34
N GLY A 71 9.34 10.32 -3.83
CA GLY A 71 8.80 10.26 -5.19
C GLY A 71 8.04 8.94 -5.39
N ASN A 72 8.53 8.12 -6.32
CA ASN A 72 7.95 6.82 -6.63
C ASN A 72 8.79 5.62 -6.13
N VAL A 73 9.76 5.87 -5.24
CA VAL A 73 10.64 4.82 -4.70
C VAL A 73 10.26 4.54 -3.25
N VAL A 74 10.02 3.26 -2.95
CA VAL A 74 9.81 2.73 -1.61
C VAL A 74 11.12 2.14 -1.11
N THR A 75 11.56 2.57 0.07
CA THR A 75 12.79 2.09 0.71
C THR A 75 12.48 1.44 2.05
N PHE A 76 12.94 0.22 2.26
CA PHE A 76 12.76 -0.54 3.49
C PHE A 76 13.92 -0.32 4.45
N HIS A 77 13.59 0.02 5.70
CA HIS A 77 14.57 0.34 6.73
C HIS A 77 14.85 -0.81 7.68
N TRP A 78 14.07 -1.89 7.67
CA TRP A 78 14.32 -3.12 8.45
C TRP A 78 14.12 -4.37 7.58
N ASN A 79 14.67 -5.49 8.05
CA ASN A 79 14.36 -6.79 7.47
C ASN A 79 12.89 -7.16 7.73
N GLY A 80 12.26 -7.83 6.78
CA GLY A 80 10.96 -8.45 6.99
C GLY A 80 11.05 -9.67 7.91
N SER A 81 9.92 -10.05 8.49
CA SER A 81 9.74 -11.28 9.27
C SER A 81 10.07 -12.51 8.43
N SER A 82 10.73 -13.49 9.05
CA SER A 82 11.03 -14.78 8.42
C SER A 82 9.73 -15.54 8.06
N GLY A 83 9.80 -16.37 7.02
CA GLY A 83 8.65 -17.13 6.53
C GLY A 83 7.48 -16.30 5.99
N THR A 84 7.69 -14.99 5.77
CA THR A 84 6.66 -14.06 5.32
C THR A 84 6.90 -13.66 3.87
N THR A 85 5.85 -13.70 3.06
CA THR A 85 5.86 -13.14 1.71
C THR A 85 5.18 -11.78 1.72
N TYR A 86 5.87 -10.77 1.22
CA TYR A 86 5.34 -9.41 1.14
C TYR A 86 4.80 -9.12 -0.26
N VAL A 87 3.64 -8.48 -0.30
CA VAL A 87 3.03 -8.00 -1.55
C VAL A 87 2.81 -6.50 -1.43
N LEU A 88 3.42 -5.74 -2.34
CA LEU A 88 3.26 -4.30 -2.44
C LEU A 88 2.10 -3.98 -3.37
N HIS A 89 1.23 -3.08 -2.94
CA HIS A 89 0.13 -2.54 -3.72
C HIS A 89 0.25 -1.02 -3.76
N ALA A 90 0.14 -0.43 -4.94
CA ALA A 90 0.03 1.01 -5.11
C ALA A 90 -1.32 1.37 -5.74
N VAL A 91 -2.02 2.30 -5.11
CA VAL A 91 -3.32 2.81 -5.54
C VAL A 91 -3.21 4.30 -5.80
N MET A 92 -3.72 4.74 -6.94
CA MET A 92 -3.83 6.14 -7.33
C MET A 92 -5.29 6.60 -7.25
N PHE A 93 -5.47 7.84 -6.83
CA PHE A 93 -6.75 8.54 -6.80
C PHE A 93 -6.80 9.61 -7.89
N SER A 94 -7.94 9.76 -8.55
CA SER A 94 -8.17 10.76 -9.61
C SER A 94 -9.50 11.47 -9.42
#